data_AF-I6VUU4-F1
#
_entry.id   AF-I6VUU4-F1
#
_cell.length_a   1.000
_cell.length_b   1.000
_cell.length_c   1.000
_cell.angle_alpha   90.00
_cell.angle_beta   90.00
_cell.angle_gamma   90.00
#
_symmetry.space_group_name_H-M   'P 1'
#
loop_
_entity.id
_entity.type
_entity.pdbx_description
1 polymer ?
#
loop_
_entity_poly.entity_id
_entity_poly.type
_entity_poly.pdbx_seq_one_letter_code
_entity_poly.pdbx_strand_id
1 'polypeptide(L)'
;AAVVEDVKRNPDSAAGGIVLRRRLQLMMYNNMYRIMFDRRFESEDDPLFVKLKALNGERSRLAQSFEYNYGDFIPILRPLLKGYLRVCKEVKDRRLQLFKDYFVDER
;
A
#
# COMPACT_ATOMS: atom_id res chain seq x y z
N ALA A 1 -0.64 -9.18 22.27
CA ALA A 1 -0.34 -8.88 20.85
C ALA A 1 0.37 -7.53 20.77
N ALA A 2 1.44 -7.38 19.98
CA ALA A 2 2.27 -6.16 19.94
C ALA A 2 1.44 -4.86 19.78
N VAL A 3 0.45 -4.89 18.89
CA VAL A 3 -0.45 -3.74 18.65
C VAL A 3 -1.22 -3.28 19.89
N VAL A 4 -1.60 -4.20 20.78
CA VAL A 4 -2.33 -3.86 22.03
C VAL A 4 -1.41 -3.10 22.97
N GLU A 5 -0.16 -3.51 23.06
CA GLU A 5 0.83 -2.86 23.91
C GLU A 5 1.23 -1.49 23.35
N ASP A 6 1.33 -1.35 22.02
CA ASP A 6 1.58 -0.05 21.38
C ASP A 6 0.45 0.96 21.64
N VAL A 7 -0.80 0.50 21.60
CA VAL A 7 -1.97 1.35 21.89
C VAL A 7 -1.98 1.76 23.36
N LYS A 8 -1.74 0.83 24.30
CA LYS A 8 -1.68 1.12 25.73
C LYS A 8 -0.56 2.11 26.09
N ARG A 9 0.57 2.04 25.40
CA ARG A 9 1.73 2.92 25.64
C ARG A 9 1.55 4.33 25.10
N ASN A 10 0.59 4.54 24.18
CA ASN A 10 0.29 5.87 23.66
C ASN A 10 -0.66 6.60 24.63
N PRO A 11 -0.24 7.69 25.29
CA PRO A 11 -1.07 8.44 26.21
C PRO A 11 -2.36 8.99 25.57
N ASP A 12 -2.29 9.35 24.28
CA ASP A 12 -3.44 9.88 23.55
C ASP A 12 -4.56 8.84 23.40
N SER A 13 -4.24 7.54 23.43
CA SER A 13 -5.23 6.46 23.35
C SER A 13 -6.23 6.48 24.50
N ALA A 14 -5.80 6.92 25.68
CA ALA A 14 -6.64 6.99 26.89
C ALA A 14 -7.30 8.36 27.08
N ALA A 15 -6.85 9.39 26.35
CA ALA A 15 -7.33 10.75 26.44
C ALA A 15 -8.18 11.14 25.21
N GLY A 16 -7.55 11.76 24.21
CA GLY A 16 -8.22 12.32 23.02
C GLY A 16 -8.64 11.29 21.97
N GLY A 17 -8.25 10.02 22.14
CA GLY A 17 -8.47 8.97 21.18
C GLY A 17 -7.45 9.00 20.04
N ILE A 18 -7.31 7.87 19.36
CA ILE A 18 -6.37 7.70 18.24
C ILE A 18 -7.06 7.11 17.02
N VAL A 19 -6.49 7.35 15.84
CA VAL A 19 -6.93 6.69 14.61
C VAL A 19 -6.36 5.26 14.57
N LEU A 20 -7.00 4.34 15.31
CA LEU A 20 -6.54 2.96 15.53
C LEU A 20 -6.21 2.19 14.25
N ARG A 21 -6.92 2.48 13.15
CA ARG A 21 -6.67 1.82 11.85
C ARG A 21 -5.23 1.96 11.36
N ARG A 22 -4.49 3.00 11.76
CA ARG A 22 -3.08 3.18 11.34
C ARG A 22 -2.17 2.11 11.96
N ARG A 23 -2.32 1.85 13.26
CA ARG A 23 -1.63 0.76 13.99
C ARG A 23 -2.04 -0.62 13.46
N LEU A 24 -3.33 -0.83 13.20
CA LEU A 24 -3.83 -2.09 12.63
C LEU A 24 -3.29 -2.32 11.20
N GLN A 25 -3.12 -1.25 10.42
CA GLN A 25 -2.53 -1.35 9.08
C GLN A 25 -1.08 -1.84 9.15
N LEU A 26 -0.26 -1.29 10.05
CA LEU A 26 1.12 -1.77 10.26
C LEU A 26 1.14 -3.25 10.68
N MET A 27 0.26 -3.66 11.60
CA MET A 27 0.14 -5.06 12.02
C MET A 27 -0.19 -5.98 10.82
N MET A 28 -1.16 -5.59 9.98
CA MET A 28 -1.54 -6.38 8.80
C MET A 28 -0.39 -6.50 7.79
N TYR A 29 0.35 -5.42 7.56
CA TYR A 29 1.56 -5.46 6.74
C TYR A 29 2.61 -6.40 7.36
N ASN A 30 2.90 -6.29 8.65
CA ASN A 30 3.88 -7.16 9.32
C ASN A 30 3.47 -8.64 9.31
N ASN A 31 2.18 -8.96 9.35
CA ASN A 31 1.71 -10.33 9.21
C ASN A 31 1.93 -10.85 7.78
N MET A 32 1.48 -10.09 6.77
CA MET A 32 1.58 -10.52 5.37
C MET A 32 3.04 -10.60 4.88
N TYR A 33 3.86 -9.59 5.22
CA TYR A 33 5.24 -9.53 4.77
C TYR A 33 6.15 -10.51 5.50
N ARG A 34 5.81 -10.91 6.73
CA ARG A 34 6.48 -12.03 7.38
C ARG A 34 6.20 -13.35 6.66
N ILE A 35 4.95 -13.59 6.25
CA ILE A 35 4.60 -14.81 5.51
C ILE A 35 5.30 -14.85 4.14
N MET A 36 5.31 -13.74 3.42
CA MET A 36 5.85 -13.71 2.05
C MET A 36 7.39 -13.64 2.01
N PHE A 37 8.01 -12.92 2.94
CA PHE A 37 9.42 -12.52 2.83
C PHE A 37 10.20 -12.62 4.15
N ASP A 38 9.60 -13.15 5.21
CA ASP A 38 10.16 -13.15 6.57
C ASP A 38 10.59 -11.75 7.07
N ARG A 39 9.91 -10.69 6.59
CA ARG A 39 10.25 -9.29 6.92
C ARG A 39 9.15 -8.60 7.71
N ARG A 40 9.56 -7.66 8.57
CA ARG A 40 8.69 -6.74 9.31
C ARG A 40 9.20 -5.30 9.20
N PHE A 41 8.30 -4.37 9.42
CA PHE A 41 8.51 -2.94 9.52
C PHE A 41 8.50 -2.54 10.99
N GLU A 42 9.41 -1.64 11.38
CA GLU A 42 9.62 -1.28 12.78
C GLU A 42 8.52 -0.40 13.35
N SER A 43 8.00 0.54 12.55
CA SER A 43 7.05 1.55 13.01
C SER A 43 6.14 2.03 11.86
N GLU A 44 5.20 2.92 12.18
CA GLU A 44 4.34 3.56 11.17
C GLU A 44 5.11 4.53 10.27
N ASP A 45 6.29 4.97 10.71
CA ASP A 45 7.17 5.93 10.03
C ASP A 45 8.35 5.23 9.35
N ASP A 46 8.42 3.90 9.40
CA ASP A 46 9.39 3.10 8.66
C ASP A 46 9.40 3.53 7.18
N PRO A 47 10.55 3.96 6.62
CA PRO A 47 10.58 4.53 5.27
C PRO A 47 10.09 3.56 4.19
N LEU A 48 10.37 2.27 4.34
CA LEU A 48 9.94 1.24 3.38
C LEU A 48 8.44 0.97 3.52
N PHE A 49 7.91 0.93 4.75
CA PHE A 49 6.48 0.82 5.00
C PHE A 49 5.71 1.99 4.39
N VAL A 50 6.16 3.23 4.62
CA VAL A 50 5.52 4.43 4.08
C VAL A 50 5.54 4.41 2.54
N LYS A 51 6.67 4.07 1.93
CA LYS A 51 6.80 3.95 0.47
C LYS A 51 5.88 2.88 -0.12
N LEU A 52 5.79 1.71 0.52
CA LEU A 52 4.88 0.63 0.11
C LEU A 52 3.41 1.01 0.27
N LYS A 53 3.05 1.67 1.38
CA LYS A 53 1.69 2.16 1.62
C LYS A 53 1.27 3.16 0.54
N ALA A 54 2.15 4.09 0.16
CA ALA A 54 1.89 5.05 -0.90
C ALA A 54 1.66 4.35 -2.26
N LEU A 55 2.55 3.45 -2.67
CA LEU A 55 2.41 2.73 -3.95
C LEU A 55 1.18 1.81 -3.99
N ASN A 56 0.88 1.10 -2.91
CA ASN A 56 -0.34 0.28 -2.84
C ASN A 56 -1.60 1.16 -2.86
N GLY A 57 -1.55 2.34 -2.22
CA GLY A 57 -2.62 3.34 -2.26
C GLY A 57 -2.86 3.88 -3.67
N GLU A 58 -1.79 4.25 -4.37
CA GLU A 58 -1.86 4.73 -5.77
C GLU A 58 -2.42 3.65 -6.70
N ARG A 59 -1.95 2.40 -6.57
CA ARG A 59 -2.50 1.26 -7.32
C ARG A 59 -4.00 1.10 -7.08
N SER A 60 -4.44 1.12 -5.82
CA SER A 60 -5.86 0.99 -5.48
C SER A 60 -6.69 2.18 -6.00
N ARG A 61 -6.16 3.41 -5.92
CA ARG A 61 -6.82 4.61 -6.45
C ARG A 61 -7.05 4.51 -7.96
N LEU A 62 -6.04 4.06 -8.72
CA LEU A 62 -6.19 3.86 -10.15
C LEU A 62 -7.24 2.77 -10.44
N ALA A 63 -7.19 1.63 -9.76
CA ALA A 63 -8.15 0.54 -9.97
C ALA A 63 -9.59 0.85 -9.50
N GLN A 64 -9.81 1.95 -8.78
CA GLN A 64 -11.13 2.37 -8.28
C GLN A 64 -11.61 3.67 -8.93
N SER A 65 -10.82 4.27 -9.83
CA SER A 65 -11.18 5.52 -10.50
C SER A 65 -12.29 5.29 -11.51
N PHE A 66 -13.24 6.21 -11.60
CA PHE A 66 -14.25 6.18 -12.67
C PHE A 66 -13.72 6.70 -14.01
N GLU A 67 -12.50 7.26 -14.03
CA GLU A 67 -11.93 7.93 -15.21
C GLU A 67 -11.67 7.00 -16.39
N TYR A 68 -11.53 5.68 -16.18
CA TYR A 68 -11.34 4.72 -17.26
C TYR A 68 -12.63 3.99 -17.69
N ASN A 69 -13.74 4.21 -16.95
CA ASN A 69 -14.98 3.45 -17.14
C ASN A 69 -15.55 3.54 -18.56
N TYR A 70 -15.35 4.66 -19.26
CA TYR A 70 -15.85 4.81 -20.64
C TYR A 70 -15.26 3.76 -21.58
N GLY A 71 -13.99 3.38 -21.41
CA GLY A 71 -13.35 2.34 -22.23
C GLY A 71 -13.71 0.92 -21.76
N ASP A 72 -14.10 0.76 -20.50
CA ASP A 72 -14.61 -0.51 -19.98
C ASP A 72 -16.04 -0.79 -20.44
N PHE A 73 -16.92 0.21 -20.35
CA PHE A 73 -18.32 0.11 -20.74
C PHE A 73 -18.55 0.17 -22.25
N ILE A 74 -17.71 0.93 -22.98
CA ILE A 74 -17.84 1.13 -24.42
C ILE A 74 -16.52 0.71 -25.10
N PRO A 75 -16.39 -0.57 -25.52
CA PRO A 75 -15.12 -1.11 -25.99
C PRO A 75 -14.47 -0.38 -27.17
N ILE A 76 -15.26 0.25 -28.05
CA ILE A 76 -14.72 1.03 -29.18
C ILE A 76 -13.94 2.27 -28.72
N LEU A 77 -14.14 2.76 -27.49
CA LEU A 77 -13.41 3.88 -26.91
C LEU A 77 -12.10 3.47 -26.22
N ARG A 78 -11.80 2.16 -26.08
CA ARG A 78 -10.57 1.67 -25.42
C ARG A 78 -9.26 2.28 -25.95
N PRO A 79 -9.09 2.56 -27.26
CA PRO A 79 -7.85 3.19 -27.73
C PRO A 79 -7.53 4.53 -27.06
N LEU A 80 -8.54 5.26 -26.56
CA LEU A 80 -8.37 6.52 -25.84
C LEU A 80 -7.82 6.33 -24.41
N LEU A 81 -7.90 5.12 -23.84
CA LEU A 81 -7.32 4.80 -22.53
C LEU A 81 -5.79 4.71 -22.54
N LYS A 82 -5.11 4.88 -23.69
CA LYS A 82 -3.65 4.72 -23.80
C LYS A 82 -2.88 5.54 -22.75
N GLY A 83 -3.31 6.78 -22.48
CA GLY A 83 -2.70 7.63 -21.45
C GLY A 83 -2.89 7.07 -20.04
N TYR A 84 -4.11 6.63 -19.71
CA TYR A 84 -4.45 6.04 -18.42
C TYR A 84 -3.67 4.73 -18.17
N LEU A 85 -3.66 3.85 -19.17
CA LEU A 85 -2.94 2.57 -19.11
C LEU A 85 -1.42 2.76 -18.99
N ARG A 86 -0.85 3.82 -19.57
CA ARG A 86 0.56 4.18 -19.37
C ARG A 86 0.83 4.51 -17.91
N VAL A 87 -0.02 5.31 -17.25
CA VAL A 87 0.10 5.61 -15.82
C VAL A 87 -0.01 4.34 -14.97
N CYS A 88 -0.98 3.46 -15.27
CA CYS A 88 -1.09 2.17 -14.59
C CYS A 88 0.17 1.32 -14.73
N LYS A 89 0.77 1.31 -15.93
CA LYS A 89 2.02 0.59 -16.21
C LYS A 89 3.18 1.15 -15.38
N GLU A 90 3.35 2.47 -15.34
CA GLU A 90 4.41 3.13 -14.56
C GLU A 90 4.30 2.81 -13.06
N VAL A 91 3.08 2.87 -12.48
CA VAL A 91 2.85 2.50 -11.08
C VAL A 91 3.16 1.02 -10.83
N LYS A 92 2.74 0.14 -11.73
CA LYS A 92 3.06 -1.30 -11.67
C LYS A 92 4.56 -1.55 -11.73
N ASP A 93 5.28 -0.91 -12.65
CA ASP A 93 6.72 -1.08 -12.84
C ASP A 93 7.51 -0.54 -11.63
N ARG A 94 7.15 0.64 -11.08
CA ARG A 94 7.74 1.18 -9.84
C ARG A 94 7.52 0.25 -8.64
N ARG A 95 6.32 -0.31 -8.52
CA ARG A 95 6.01 -1.28 -7.46
C ARG A 95 6.85 -2.54 -7.62
N LEU A 96 6.94 -3.10 -8.83
CA LEU A 96 7.72 -4.30 -9.10
C LEU A 96 9.21 -4.09 -8.80
N GLN A 97 9.77 -2.95 -9.19
CA GLN A 97 11.15 -2.59 -8.87
C GLN A 97 11.38 -2.55 -7.36
N LEU A 98 10.47 -1.94 -6.59
CA LEU A 98 10.58 -1.92 -5.14
C LEU A 98 10.55 -3.34 -4.52
N PHE A 99 9.71 -4.24 -5.06
CA PHE A 99 9.70 -5.62 -4.59
C PHE A 99 11.01 -6.33 -4.90
N LYS A 100 11.56 -6.11 -6.10
CA LYS A 100 12.84 -6.66 -6.49
C LYS A 100 13.96 -6.21 -5.55
N ASP A 101 14.11 -4.89 -5.37
CA ASP A 101 15.21 -4.28 -4.61
C ASP A 101 15.20 -4.68 -3.13
N TYR A 102 14.03 -4.78 -2.49
CA TYR A 102 13.92 -4.92 -1.02
C TYR A 102 13.40 -6.29 -0.55
N PHE A 103 12.95 -7.18 -1.44
CA PHE A 103 12.33 -8.43 -1.00
C PHE A 103 12.78 -9.66 -1.79
N VAL A 104 13.31 -9.48 -2.99
CA VAL A 104 13.78 -10.59 -3.84
C VAL A 104 15.31 -10.63 -3.87
N ASP A 105 15.95 -9.52 -4.21
CA ASP A 105 17.41 -9.48 -4.42
C ASP A 105 18.19 -9.38 -3.09
N GLU A 106 17.57 -8.93 -1.99
CA GLU A 106 18.16 -8.92 -0.64
C GLU A 106 18.28 -10.32 0.02
N ARG A 107 17.88 -11.39 -0.68
CA ARG A 107 17.74 -12.75 -0.12
C ARG A 107 18.86 -13.71 -0.52
#